data_AF-A0A0C6FQK9-F1
#
_entry.id   AF-A0A0C6FQK9-F1
#
_cell.length_a   1.000
_cell.length_b   1.000
_cell.length_c   1.000
_cell.angle_alpha   90.00
_cell.angle_beta   90.00
_cell.angle_gamma   90.00
#
_symmetry.space_group_name_H-M   'P 1'
#
loop_
_entity.id
_entity.type
_entity.pdbx_description
1 polymer ?
#
loop_
_entity_poly.entity_id
_entity_poly.type
_entity_poly.pdbx_seq_one_letter_code
_entity_poly.pdbx_strand_id
1 'polypeptide(L)'
;MSSPRDHRDIDLNIPGIETTALWDELISIKIGQPWTEAPIAGLQYYDYAQPGLSGEPISPALGDRLVLVRAPNNANDCNAVEVWWRNSIRLGHLPRELAAEVAPRLDAGELARAYVTSTGNGEPWSAWILLVGEAVRTAYDRHRAEYRPPSMPALGDLDDDIPF
;
A
#
# COMPACT_ATOMS: atom_id res chain seq x y z
N MET A 1 0.20 22.69 5.34
CA MET A 1 -0.80 21.61 5.46
C MET A 1 -0.02 20.31 5.47
N SER A 2 0.16 19.71 6.65
CA SER A 2 0.95 18.49 6.80
C SER A 2 0.19 17.30 6.21
N SER A 3 0.89 16.47 5.44
CA SER A 3 0.36 15.20 4.92
C SER A 3 -0.08 14.32 6.09
N PRO A 4 -1.30 13.72 6.09
CA PRO A 4 -1.81 12.96 7.23
C PRO A 4 -1.05 11.67 7.57
N ARG A 5 -0.03 11.27 6.80
CA ARG A 5 0.87 10.15 7.10
C ARG A 5 2.30 10.46 6.68
N ASP A 6 2.98 11.29 7.46
CA ASP A 6 4.45 11.33 7.47
C ASP A 6 4.94 10.32 8.52
N HIS A 7 4.75 9.02 8.29
CA HIS A 7 5.29 7.97 9.18
C HIS A 7 6.08 6.99 8.33
N ARG A 8 7.40 7.14 8.42
CA ARG A 8 8.43 6.19 7.98
C ARG A 8 8.46 4.97 8.90
N ASP A 9 7.28 4.46 9.26
CA ASP A 9 7.14 3.35 10.21
C ASP A 9 7.30 2.04 9.45
N ILE A 10 8.50 1.50 9.53
CA ILE A 10 8.83 0.14 9.09
C ILE A 10 7.97 -0.93 9.77
N ASP A 11 7.26 -0.58 10.85
CA ASP A 11 6.44 -1.49 11.61
C ASP A 11 5.07 -1.80 11.00
N LEU A 12 4.72 -1.33 9.79
CA LEU A 12 3.42 -1.58 9.12
C LEU A 12 2.27 -1.49 10.14
N ASN A 13 2.22 -0.38 10.87
CA ASN A 13 1.22 -0.16 11.90
C ASN A 13 -0.03 0.42 11.24
N ILE A 14 -0.97 -0.44 10.87
CA ILE A 14 -2.22 -0.08 10.21
C ILE A 14 -3.35 -0.20 11.23
N PRO A 15 -3.89 0.91 11.78
CA PRO A 15 -4.92 0.84 12.81
C PRO A 15 -6.18 0.10 12.33
N GLY A 16 -6.72 -0.81 13.15
CA GLY A 16 -7.93 -1.58 12.88
C GLY A 16 -7.68 -2.84 12.05
N ILE A 17 -6.47 -3.05 11.54
CA ILE A 17 -6.15 -4.18 10.68
C ILE A 17 -6.16 -5.50 11.44
N GLU A 18 -5.99 -5.47 12.77
CA GLU A 18 -6.07 -6.61 13.69
C GLU A 18 -7.42 -7.35 13.66
N THR A 19 -8.45 -6.71 13.09
CA THR A 19 -9.79 -7.29 12.91
C THR A 19 -9.99 -7.91 11.53
N THR A 20 -8.97 -7.91 10.68
CA THR A 20 -9.05 -8.31 9.27
C THR A 20 -8.18 -9.53 8.97
N ALA A 21 -8.48 -10.23 7.86
CA ALA A 21 -7.65 -11.34 7.39
C ALA A 21 -6.22 -10.91 7.01
N LEU A 22 -5.96 -9.61 6.79
CA LEU A 22 -4.62 -9.11 6.52
C LEU A 22 -3.72 -9.24 7.77
N TRP A 23 -4.28 -9.23 8.99
CA TRP A 23 -3.49 -9.33 10.23
C TRP A 23 -2.59 -10.57 10.25
N ASP A 24 -3.14 -11.73 9.85
CA ASP A 24 -2.41 -12.98 9.82
C ASP A 24 -1.30 -12.98 8.76
N GLU A 25 -1.50 -12.25 7.65
CA GLU A 25 -0.50 -12.11 6.59
C GLU A 25 0.62 -11.13 6.96
N LEU A 26 0.36 -10.10 7.79
CA LEU A 26 1.32 -9.05 8.11
C LEU A 26 2.62 -9.57 8.72
N ILE A 27 2.56 -10.61 9.55
CA ILE A 27 3.76 -11.23 10.13
C ILE A 27 4.66 -11.78 9.02
N SER A 28 4.08 -12.52 8.07
CA SER A 28 4.82 -13.09 6.94
C SER A 28 5.38 -12.00 6.02
N ILE A 29 4.63 -10.91 5.84
CA ILE A 29 5.06 -9.76 5.04
C ILE A 29 6.29 -9.10 5.70
N LYS A 30 6.21 -8.82 7.00
CA LYS A 30 7.29 -8.18 7.78
C LYS A 30 8.58 -9.01 7.79
N ILE A 31 8.47 -10.34 7.82
CA ILE A 31 9.63 -11.23 7.98
C ILE A 31 10.50 -11.32 6.72
N GLY A 32 9.99 -11.00 5.53
CA GLY A 32 10.85 -11.05 4.35
C GLY A 32 10.25 -10.72 2.99
N GLN A 33 9.00 -10.27 2.91
CA GLN A 33 8.44 -9.92 1.61
C GLN A 33 8.70 -8.45 1.28
N PRO A 34 8.98 -8.13 0.00
CA PRO A 34 8.95 -6.75 -0.46
C PRO A 34 7.57 -6.17 -0.26
N TRP A 35 7.51 -4.97 0.30
CA TRP A 35 6.27 -4.24 0.45
C TRP A 35 6.48 -2.74 0.31
N THR A 36 5.43 -2.02 -0.05
CA THR A 36 5.43 -0.55 -0.05
C THR A 36 4.00 -0.05 0.13
N GLU A 37 3.84 1.13 0.71
CA GLU A 37 2.54 1.78 0.83
C GLU A 37 2.40 2.89 -0.22
N ALA A 38 1.19 3.05 -0.74
CA ALA A 38 0.89 4.10 -1.70
C ALA A 38 -0.55 4.56 -1.60
N PRO A 39 -0.84 5.84 -1.90
CA PRO A 39 -2.20 6.27 -2.15
C PRO A 39 -2.71 5.72 -3.48
N ILE A 40 -4.03 5.58 -3.61
CA ILE A 40 -4.67 5.31 -4.90
C ILE A 40 -4.80 6.64 -5.66
N ALA A 41 -4.21 6.72 -6.84
CA ALA A 41 -4.29 7.90 -7.69
C ALA A 41 -5.59 7.92 -8.50
N GLY A 42 -6.21 9.11 -8.60
CA GLY A 42 -7.35 9.36 -9.46
C GLY A 42 -8.68 8.80 -8.97
N LEU A 43 -8.82 8.51 -7.66
CA LEU A 43 -10.07 8.03 -7.04
C LEU A 43 -11.32 8.81 -7.50
N GLN A 44 -11.20 10.15 -7.57
CA GLN A 44 -12.29 11.06 -7.91
C GLN A 44 -12.78 10.94 -9.37
N TYR A 45 -12.03 10.28 -10.25
CA TYR A 45 -12.39 10.11 -11.66
C TYR A 45 -13.09 8.77 -11.95
N TYR A 46 -13.28 7.95 -10.92
CA TYR A 46 -13.88 6.62 -11.03
C TYR A 46 -15.08 6.46 -10.09
N ASP A 47 -15.57 5.24 -9.96
CA ASP A 47 -16.80 4.92 -9.24
C ASP A 47 -16.63 4.99 -7.71
N TYR A 48 -15.49 5.44 -7.19
CA TYR A 48 -15.23 5.52 -5.75
C TYR A 48 -16.22 6.45 -5.05
N ALA A 49 -16.75 6.01 -3.91
CA ALA A 49 -17.78 6.70 -3.13
C ALA A 49 -19.11 6.97 -3.89
N GLN A 50 -19.24 6.51 -5.13
CA GLN A 50 -20.52 6.52 -5.84
C GLN A 50 -21.40 5.34 -5.37
N PRO A 51 -22.74 5.46 -5.47
CA PRO A 51 -23.63 4.34 -5.14
C PRO A 51 -23.34 3.13 -6.04
N GLY A 52 -23.04 1.99 -5.42
CA GLY A 52 -22.88 0.72 -6.11
C GLY A 52 -24.22 0.04 -6.43
N LEU A 53 -24.15 -1.17 -7.00
CA LEU A 53 -25.33 -1.95 -7.39
C LEU A 53 -26.28 -2.29 -6.22
N SER A 54 -25.75 -2.34 -4.99
CA SER A 54 -26.54 -2.58 -3.77
C SER A 54 -27.07 -1.31 -3.11
N GLY A 55 -26.81 -0.12 -3.68
CA GLY A 55 -27.12 1.18 -3.08
C GLY A 55 -26.08 1.68 -2.06
N GLU A 56 -25.19 0.79 -1.60
CA GLU A 56 -24.07 1.15 -0.73
C GLU A 56 -22.94 1.83 -1.53
N PRO A 57 -22.25 2.83 -0.96
CA PRO A 57 -21.10 3.45 -1.61
C PRO A 57 -20.02 2.43 -1.97
N ILE A 58 -19.42 2.59 -3.13
CA ILE A 58 -18.24 1.84 -3.55
C ILE A 58 -17.05 2.32 -2.70
N SER A 59 -16.80 1.60 -1.62
CA SER A 59 -15.69 1.83 -0.70
C SER A 59 -15.20 0.48 -0.18
N PRO A 60 -14.06 -0.02 -0.66
CA PRO A 60 -13.42 -1.21 -0.11
C PRO A 60 -13.22 -1.09 1.40
N ALA A 61 -13.43 -2.17 2.14
CA ALA A 61 -13.18 -2.19 3.57
C ALA A 61 -11.67 -2.25 3.87
N LEU A 62 -11.29 -1.90 5.10
CA LEU A 62 -9.92 -2.11 5.57
C LEU A 62 -9.53 -3.60 5.43
N GLY A 63 -8.34 -3.87 4.89
CA GLY A 63 -7.85 -5.23 4.63
C GLY A 63 -8.40 -5.89 3.36
N ASP A 64 -9.34 -5.26 2.64
CA ASP A 64 -9.85 -5.81 1.38
C ASP A 64 -8.71 -6.00 0.36
N ARG A 65 -8.74 -7.15 -0.32
CA ARG A 65 -7.79 -7.44 -1.39
C ARG A 65 -8.17 -6.71 -2.67
N LEU A 66 -7.15 -6.16 -3.31
CA LEU A 66 -7.23 -5.46 -4.59
C LEU A 66 -6.42 -6.21 -5.65
N VAL A 67 -6.77 -5.96 -6.91
CA VAL A 67 -6.09 -6.51 -8.08
C VAL A 67 -5.39 -5.40 -8.82
N LEU A 68 -4.14 -5.66 -9.19
CA LEU A 68 -3.33 -4.77 -10.03
C LEU A 68 -3.42 -5.27 -11.48
N VAL A 69 -3.77 -4.37 -12.40
CA VAL A 69 -3.91 -4.71 -13.82
C VAL A 69 -3.02 -3.79 -14.64
N ARG A 70 -2.16 -4.36 -15.49
CA ARG A 70 -1.32 -3.59 -16.42
C ARG A 70 -2.19 -2.95 -17.51
N ALA A 71 -1.98 -1.66 -17.74
CA ALA A 71 -2.61 -0.90 -18.82
C ALA A 71 -1.56 -0.26 -19.75
N PRO A 72 -0.77 -1.08 -20.49
CA PRO A 72 0.35 -0.59 -21.31
C PRO A 72 -0.06 0.35 -22.45
N ASN A 73 -1.31 0.27 -22.89
CA ASN A 73 -1.87 1.10 -23.97
C ASN A 73 -2.51 2.40 -23.46
N ASN A 74 -2.32 2.76 -22.19
CA ASN A 74 -2.83 4.01 -21.65
C ASN A 74 -2.12 5.20 -22.32
N ALA A 75 -2.92 6.10 -22.92
CA ALA A 75 -2.42 7.22 -23.72
C ALA A 75 -1.56 8.22 -22.92
N ASN A 76 -1.72 8.27 -21.59
CA ASN A 76 -1.01 9.21 -20.73
C ASN A 76 0.24 8.59 -20.09
N ASP A 77 0.27 7.27 -19.93
CA ASP A 77 1.34 6.57 -19.22
C ASP A 77 1.43 5.08 -19.63
N CYS A 78 2.46 4.70 -20.37
CA CYS A 78 2.69 3.30 -20.74
C CYS A 78 2.99 2.39 -19.53
N ASN A 79 3.39 2.97 -18.40
CA ASN A 79 3.61 2.23 -17.15
C ASN A 79 2.34 2.15 -16.30
N ALA A 80 1.18 2.61 -16.78
CA ALA A 80 -0.04 2.61 -15.99
C ALA A 80 -0.37 1.21 -15.40
N VAL A 81 -0.63 1.20 -14.08
CA VAL A 81 -1.11 0.04 -13.34
C VAL A 81 -2.42 0.45 -12.68
N GLU A 82 -3.50 -0.18 -13.11
CA GLU A 82 -4.84 0.05 -12.58
C GLU A 82 -5.04 -0.72 -11.28
N VAL A 83 -5.83 -0.14 -10.37
CA VAL A 83 -6.22 -0.73 -9.10
C VAL A 83 -7.69 -1.09 -9.15
N TRP A 84 -8.00 -2.38 -9.02
CA TRP A 84 -9.34 -2.95 -9.16
C TRP A 84 -9.81 -3.61 -7.86
N TRP A 85 -11.10 -3.45 -7.55
CA TRP A 85 -11.79 -4.12 -6.46
C TRP A 85 -12.82 -5.11 -7.00
N ARG A 86 -12.90 -6.28 -6.37
CA ARG A 86 -13.82 -7.37 -6.73
C ARG A 86 -13.82 -7.75 -8.22
N ASN A 87 -12.69 -7.56 -8.90
CA ASN A 87 -12.47 -7.83 -10.33
C ASN A 87 -13.38 -7.06 -11.31
N SER A 88 -14.16 -6.08 -10.84
CA SER A 88 -15.17 -5.40 -11.67
C SER A 88 -15.20 -3.90 -11.50
N ILE A 89 -14.64 -3.38 -10.40
CA ILE A 89 -14.68 -1.95 -10.09
C ILE A 89 -13.27 -1.40 -10.14
N ARG A 90 -12.98 -0.52 -11.11
CA ARG A 90 -11.71 0.20 -11.16
C ARG A 90 -11.76 1.36 -10.18
N LEU A 91 -10.90 1.33 -9.17
CA LEU A 91 -10.81 2.38 -8.16
C LEU A 91 -9.90 3.53 -8.60
N GLY A 92 -8.86 3.23 -9.38
CA GLY A 92 -7.84 4.20 -9.74
C GLY A 92 -6.61 3.57 -10.35
N HIS A 93 -5.47 4.24 -10.18
CA HIS A 93 -4.16 3.81 -10.64
C HIS A 93 -3.14 3.87 -9.51
N LEU A 94 -2.02 3.17 -9.67
CA LEU A 94 -0.83 3.48 -8.89
C LEU A 94 -0.31 4.88 -9.24
N PRO A 95 0.30 5.61 -8.30
CA PRO A 95 1.00 6.85 -8.60
C PRO A 95 2.06 6.63 -9.68
N ARG A 96 2.23 7.59 -10.60
CA ARG A 96 3.09 7.46 -11.78
C ARG A 96 4.53 7.00 -11.46
N GLU A 97 5.12 7.55 -10.40
CA GLU A 97 6.48 7.20 -9.97
C GLU A 97 6.57 5.73 -9.53
N LEU A 98 5.60 5.27 -8.72
CA LEU A 98 5.54 3.87 -8.31
C LEU A 98 5.21 2.96 -9.49
N ALA A 99 4.31 3.38 -10.37
CA ALA A 99 3.95 2.62 -11.57
C ALA A 99 5.17 2.39 -12.48
N ALA A 100 6.06 3.38 -12.61
CA ALA A 100 7.31 3.24 -13.36
C ALA A 100 8.27 2.18 -12.77
N GLU A 101 8.26 1.97 -11.46
CA GLU A 101 9.06 0.94 -10.79
C GLU A 101 8.39 -0.45 -10.85
N VAL A 102 7.07 -0.49 -10.75
CA VAL A 102 6.28 -1.74 -10.61
C VAL A 102 5.91 -2.35 -11.97
N ALA A 103 5.57 -1.54 -12.96
CA ALA A 103 5.07 -2.03 -14.24
C ALA A 103 6.05 -2.96 -14.99
N PRO A 104 7.35 -2.63 -15.13
CA PRO A 104 8.31 -3.50 -15.81
C PRO A 104 8.45 -4.87 -15.13
N ARG A 105 8.31 -4.91 -13.80
CA ARG A 105 8.37 -6.14 -13.02
C ARG A 105 7.13 -7.00 -13.20
N LEU A 106 5.95 -6.39 -13.21
CA LEU A 106 4.71 -7.08 -13.57
C LEU A 106 4.78 -7.65 -15.00
N ASP A 107 5.32 -6.87 -15.94
CA ASP A 107 5.51 -7.31 -17.34
C ASP A 107 6.51 -8.47 -17.45
N ALA A 108 7.48 -8.56 -16.52
CA ALA A 108 8.41 -9.68 -16.39
C ALA A 108 7.80 -10.93 -15.70
N GLY A 109 6.54 -10.86 -15.26
CA GLY A 109 5.84 -11.96 -14.59
C GLY A 109 6.03 -12.00 -13.07
N GLU A 110 6.65 -10.99 -12.47
CA GLU A 110 6.71 -10.88 -11.01
C GLU A 110 5.31 -10.57 -10.44
N LEU A 111 5.05 -11.05 -9.22
CA LEU A 111 3.74 -10.93 -8.60
C LEU A 111 3.71 -9.78 -7.59
N ALA A 112 2.60 -9.05 -7.56
CA ALA A 112 2.24 -8.14 -6.47
C ALA A 112 0.77 -8.35 -6.09
N ARG A 113 0.53 -8.31 -4.78
CA ARG A 113 -0.79 -8.26 -4.14
C ARG A 113 -0.98 -6.87 -3.58
N ALA A 114 -2.22 -6.41 -3.51
CA ALA A 114 -2.55 -5.12 -2.92
C ALA A 114 -3.67 -5.30 -1.90
N TYR A 115 -3.59 -4.55 -0.80
CA TYR A 115 -4.56 -4.57 0.29
C TYR A 115 -4.89 -3.15 0.71
N VAL A 116 -6.13 -2.89 1.11
CA VAL A 116 -6.55 -1.57 1.59
C VAL A 116 -6.02 -1.34 3.01
N THR A 117 -5.23 -0.29 3.21
CA THR A 117 -4.76 0.15 4.53
C THR A 117 -5.44 1.43 4.99
N SER A 118 -6.13 2.12 4.09
CA SER A 118 -7.06 3.19 4.44
C SER A 118 -8.13 3.34 3.38
N THR A 119 -9.38 3.34 3.82
CA THR A 119 -10.56 3.46 2.95
C THR A 119 -10.76 4.89 2.43
N GLY A 120 -10.08 5.89 2.99
CA GLY A 120 -10.28 7.28 2.58
C GLY A 120 -11.73 7.75 2.66
N ASN A 121 -12.03 8.80 1.90
CA ASN A 121 -13.36 9.42 1.83
C ASN A 121 -13.78 9.78 0.39
N GLY A 122 -13.05 9.32 -0.62
CA GLY A 122 -13.28 9.63 -2.03
C GLY A 122 -12.56 10.89 -2.53
N GLU A 123 -12.04 11.72 -1.62
CA GLU A 123 -11.18 12.84 -2.02
C GLU A 123 -9.84 12.33 -2.61
N PRO A 124 -9.18 13.13 -3.46
CA PRO A 124 -7.87 12.78 -4.00
C PRO A 124 -6.89 12.41 -2.88
N TRP A 125 -6.13 11.32 -3.08
CA TRP A 125 -5.09 10.85 -2.14
C TRP A 125 -5.59 10.40 -0.76
N SER A 126 -6.91 10.22 -0.59
CA SER A 126 -7.51 9.84 0.69
C SER A 126 -7.43 8.34 0.99
N ALA A 127 -7.49 7.47 -0.03
CA ALA A 127 -7.41 6.02 0.15
C ALA A 127 -5.99 5.49 -0.10
N TRP A 128 -5.56 4.54 0.71
CA TRP A 128 -4.20 3.98 0.72
C TRP A 128 -4.20 2.47 0.69
N ILE A 129 -3.15 1.93 0.08
CA ILE A 129 -2.94 0.51 -0.12
C ILE A 129 -1.54 0.07 0.29
N LEU A 130 -1.45 -1.15 0.78
CA LEU A 130 -0.21 -1.90 0.96
C LEU A 130 -0.02 -2.81 -0.25
N LEU A 131 1.06 -2.61 -0.99
CA LEU A 131 1.50 -3.52 -2.03
C LEU A 131 2.53 -4.50 -1.48
N VAL A 132 2.44 -5.77 -1.87
CA VAL A 132 3.27 -6.85 -1.36
C VAL A 132 3.66 -7.80 -2.49
N GLY A 133 4.96 -8.08 -2.65
CA GLY A 133 5.47 -9.06 -3.61
C GLY A 133 6.63 -8.52 -4.46
N GLU A 134 7.32 -9.40 -5.19
CA GLU A 134 8.59 -9.05 -5.85
C GLU A 134 8.44 -7.88 -6.84
N ALA A 135 7.26 -7.71 -7.42
CA ALA A 135 7.00 -6.58 -8.30
C ALA A 135 7.13 -5.20 -7.62
N VAL A 136 7.18 -5.12 -6.28
CA VAL A 136 7.47 -3.87 -5.56
C VAL A 136 8.85 -3.81 -4.91
N ARG A 137 9.75 -4.74 -5.24
CA ARG A 137 11.12 -4.80 -4.67
C ARG A 137 11.87 -3.48 -4.83
N THR A 138 11.84 -2.86 -6.01
CA THR A 138 12.56 -1.60 -6.26
C THR A 138 12.12 -0.50 -5.28
N ALA A 139 10.81 -0.35 -5.07
CA ALA A 139 10.25 0.62 -4.12
C ALA A 139 10.64 0.29 -2.67
N TYR A 140 10.58 -0.99 -2.31
CA TYR A 140 10.96 -1.47 -0.98
C TYR A 140 12.46 -1.22 -0.69
N ASP A 141 13.35 -1.53 -1.64
CA ASP A 141 14.80 -1.35 -1.47
C ASP A 141 15.15 0.13 -1.33
N ARG A 142 14.49 1.01 -2.11
CA ARG A 142 14.60 2.46 -1.99
C ARG A 142 14.17 2.93 -0.60
N HIS A 143 13.00 2.51 -0.13
CA HIS A 143 12.50 2.86 1.20
C HIS A 143 13.44 2.38 2.32
N ARG A 144 14.00 1.17 2.20
CA ARG A 144 14.98 0.64 3.15
C ARG A 144 16.31 1.36 3.14
N ALA A 145 16.77 1.83 1.97
CA ALA A 145 18.01 2.60 1.87
C ALA A 145 17.84 4.01 2.46
N GLU A 146 16.66 4.61 2.32
CA GLU A 146 16.30 5.91 2.91
C GLU A 146 16.04 5.79 4.42
N TYR A 147 15.61 4.62 4.89
CA TYR A 147 15.41 4.38 6.31
C TYR A 147 16.73 4.35 7.07
N ARG A 148 16.93 5.41 7.86
CA ARG A 148 17.91 5.43 8.94
C ARG A 148 17.19 4.97 10.21
N PRO A 149 17.51 3.80 10.79
CA PRO A 149 16.92 3.43 12.07
C PRO A 149 17.21 4.54 13.08
N PRO A 150 16.28 4.81 14.02
CA PRO A 150 16.65 5.59 15.19
C PRO A 150 17.89 4.94 15.78
N SER A 151 18.91 5.76 16.10
CA SER A 151 20.10 5.26 16.79
C SER A 151 19.62 4.39 17.93
N MET A 152 19.88 3.08 17.87
CA MET A 152 19.64 2.24 19.05
C MET A 152 20.35 2.95 20.20
N PRO A 153 19.73 3.15 21.37
CA PRO A 153 20.52 3.45 22.55
C PRO A 153 21.60 2.38 22.62
N ALA A 154 22.84 2.80 22.88
CA ALA A 154 23.93 1.86 22.97
C ALA A 154 23.49 0.74 23.94
N LEU A 155 23.83 -0.51 23.63
CA LEU A 155 23.49 -1.68 24.45
C LEU A 155 24.01 -1.59 25.90
N GLY A 156 24.67 -0.49 26.29
CA GLY A 156 25.16 -0.18 27.63
C GLY A 156 24.30 0.82 28.44
N ASP A 157 23.14 1.27 27.95
CA ASP A 157 22.21 2.10 28.74
C ASP A 157 21.08 1.28 29.42
N LEU A 158 21.21 -0.07 29.41
CA LEU A 158 20.32 -1.01 30.10
C LEU A 158 21.04 -1.72 31.25
N ASP A 159 21.46 -0.94 32.25
CA ASP A 159 21.80 -1.36 33.63
C ASP A 159 21.48 -0.10 34.47
N ASP A 160 20.52 -0.07 35.40
CA ASP A 160 20.67 -0.58 36.78
C ASP A 160 19.33 -0.41 37.57
N ASP A 161 18.18 -0.89 37.07
CA ASP A 161 16.91 -0.77 37.83
C ASP A 161 15.98 -2.00 37.66
N ILE A 162 16.54 -3.20 37.81
CA ILE A 162 15.73 -4.40 38.11
C ILE A 162 15.80 -4.62 39.63
N PRO A 163 14.75 -4.30 40.41
CA PRO A 163 14.73 -4.65 41.82
C PRO A 163 14.58 -6.17 41.97
N PHE A 164 15.44 -6.76 42.81
CA PHE A 164 15.40 -8.16 43.25
C PHE A 164 14.15 -8.48 44.08
#